data_AF-A0AAV0RN59-F1
#
_entry.id   AF-A0AAV0RN59-F1
#
_cell.length_a   1.000
_cell.length_b   1.000
_cell.length_c   1.000
_cell.angle_alpha   90.00
_cell.angle_beta   90.00
_cell.angle_gamma   90.00
#
_symmetry.space_group_name_H-M   'P 1'
#
loop_
_entity.id
_entity.type
_entity.pdbx_description
1 polymer ?
#
loop_
_entity_poly.entity_id
_entity_poly.type
_entity_poly.pdbx_seq_one_letter_code
_entity_poly.pdbx_strand_id
1 'polypeptide(L)'
;MVTKTEPESSDFDRETALKGFDETKAGVKGLVDAGIARIPSIFLHSQPNTASIQSTPGHTESELPVIPTVDLQGVDGVKVLT
;
A
#
# COMPACT_ATOMS: atom_id res chain seq x y z
N MET A 1 -4.53 -36.28 3.24
CA MET A 1 -4.53 -34.87 2.82
C MET A 1 -3.21 -34.28 3.28
N VAL A 2 -2.36 -33.84 2.35
CA VAL A 2 -0.96 -33.48 2.63
C VAL A 2 -0.92 -32.11 3.29
N THR A 3 -0.59 -32.07 4.57
CA THR A 3 -0.14 -30.85 5.26
C THR A 3 1.30 -30.61 4.82
N LYS A 4 1.49 -29.71 3.85
CA LYS A 4 2.82 -29.26 3.44
C LYS A 4 3.30 -28.20 4.43
N THR A 5 4.19 -28.66 5.30
CA THR A 5 5.04 -27.93 6.23
C THR A 5 5.69 -26.71 5.56
N GLU A 6 5.54 -25.53 6.16
CA GLU A 6 6.33 -24.33 5.85
C GLU A 6 7.66 -24.40 6.62
N PRO A 7 8.81 -24.15 5.98
CA PRO A 7 10.09 -24.08 6.69
C PRO A 7 10.23 -22.74 7.42
N GLU A 8 10.41 -22.85 8.73
CA GLU A 8 10.99 -21.84 9.62
C GLU A 8 12.38 -21.41 9.09
N SER A 9 12.54 -20.10 8.93
CA SER A 9 13.78 -19.31 8.74
C SER A 9 15.04 -20.02 8.23
N SER A 10 15.20 -20.04 6.90
CA SER A 10 16.50 -19.92 6.22
C SER A 10 16.26 -19.34 4.83
N ASP A 11 16.67 -18.08 4.62
CA ASP A 11 16.74 -17.35 3.36
C ASP A 11 15.45 -17.30 2.51
N PHE A 12 14.44 -16.56 2.99
CA PHE A 12 13.37 -16.11 2.11
C PHE A 12 13.94 -15.16 1.05
N ASP A 13 14.17 -15.67 -0.15
CA ASP A 13 14.59 -14.86 -1.29
C ASP A 13 13.40 -14.08 -1.85
N ARG A 14 13.27 -12.84 -1.34
CA ARG A 14 12.24 -11.89 -1.77
C ARG A 14 12.31 -11.60 -3.26
N GLU A 15 13.50 -11.61 -3.88
CA GLU A 15 13.68 -11.25 -5.28
C GLU A 15 13.04 -12.32 -6.18
N THR A 16 13.35 -13.59 -5.95
CA THR A 16 12.75 -14.70 -6.70
C THR A 16 11.24 -14.75 -6.52
N ALA A 17 10.74 -14.56 -5.30
CA ALA A 17 9.30 -14.56 -5.03
C ALA A 17 8.57 -13.39 -5.70
N LEU A 18 9.18 -12.20 -5.72
CA LEU A 18 8.63 -11.02 -6.38
C LEU A 18 8.61 -11.19 -7.90
N LYS A 19 9.69 -11.72 -8.47
CA LYS A 19 9.77 -12.01 -9.90
C LYS A 19 8.68 -13.00 -10.34
N GLY A 20 8.51 -14.10 -9.60
CA GLY A 20 7.46 -15.08 -9.89
C GLY A 20 6.05 -14.47 -9.83
N PHE A 21 5.81 -13.56 -8.88
CA PHE A 21 4.55 -12.82 -8.82
C PHE A 21 4.36 -11.89 -10.02
N ASP A 22 5.37 -11.09 -10.38
CA ASP A 22 5.31 -10.16 -11.51
C ASP A 22 5.15 -10.87 -12.86
N GLU A 23 5.67 -12.10 -12.99
CA GLU A 23 5.50 -12.95 -14.17
C GLU A 23 4.06 -13.45 -14.34
N THR A 24 3.28 -13.57 -13.26
CA THR A 24 1.84 -13.91 -13.37
C THR A 24 1.04 -12.86 -14.12
N LYS A 25 1.52 -11.60 -14.13
CA LYS A 25 0.82 -10.42 -14.67
C LYS A 25 -0.61 -10.22 -14.15
N ALA A 26 -0.98 -10.90 -13.05
CA ALA A 26 -2.32 -10.86 -12.48
C ALA A 26 -2.53 -9.61 -11.59
N GLY A 27 -1.45 -8.98 -11.14
CA GLY A 27 -1.47 -7.88 -10.19
C GLY A 27 -2.06 -8.28 -8.83
N VAL A 28 -2.23 -7.30 -7.94
CA VAL A 28 -2.76 -7.56 -6.58
C VAL A 28 -4.23 -7.97 -6.58
N LYS A 29 -5.01 -7.59 -7.60
CA LYS A 29 -6.39 -8.08 -7.78
C LYS A 29 -6.43 -9.60 -7.94
N GLY A 30 -5.44 -10.18 -8.63
CA GLY A 30 -5.34 -11.63 -8.79
C GLY A 30 -5.22 -12.38 -7.47
N LEU A 31 -4.61 -11.77 -6.45
CA LEU A 31 -4.54 -12.34 -5.09
C LEU A 31 -5.93 -12.40 -4.44
N VAL A 32 -6.74 -11.35 -4.62
CA VAL A 32 -8.11 -11.27 -4.10
C VAL A 32 -9.01 -12.26 -4.82
N ASP A 33 -8.95 -12.29 -6.14
CA ASP A 33 -9.74 -13.20 -6.97
C ASP A 33 -9.42 -14.68 -6.68
N ALA A 34 -8.15 -14.99 -6.36
CA ALA A 34 -7.71 -16.34 -5.96
C ALA A 34 -8.16 -16.74 -4.55
N GLY A 35 -8.73 -15.83 -3.76
CA GLY A 35 -9.26 -16.12 -2.43
C GLY A 35 -8.18 -16.55 -1.43
N ILE A 36 -6.97 -15.98 -1.53
CA ILE A 36 -5.86 -16.38 -0.64
C ILE A 36 -6.20 -16.06 0.84
N ALA A 37 -5.92 -17.02 1.72
CA ALA A 37 -6.18 -16.86 3.15
C ALA A 37 -5.06 -16.10 3.89
N ARG A 38 -3.86 -15.99 3.30
CA ARG A 38 -2.69 -15.36 3.90
C ARG A 38 -1.99 -14.46 2.88
N ILE A 39 -1.52 -13.31 3.35
CA ILE A 39 -0.77 -12.35 2.55
C ILE A 39 0.63 -12.92 2.26
N PRO A 40 1.09 -12.94 1.00
CA PRO A 40 2.43 -13.41 0.66
C PRO A 40 3.52 -12.54 1.31
N SER A 41 4.59 -13.18 1.79
CA SER A 41 5.66 -12.50 2.55
C SER A 41 6.35 -11.36 1.79
N ILE A 42 6.31 -11.34 0.45
CA ILE A 42 6.83 -10.21 -0.37
C ILE A 42 6.12 -8.87 -0.10
N PHE A 43 4.88 -8.92 0.42
CA PHE A 43 4.07 -7.75 0.77
C PHE A 43 4.17 -7.37 2.25
N LEU A 44 4.91 -8.14 3.06
CA LEU A 44 5.16 -7.79 4.45
C LEU A 44 6.29 -6.75 4.51
N HIS A 45 6.02 -5.63 5.18
CA HIS A 45 7.00 -4.56 5.35
C HIS A 45 8.03 -4.95 6.41
N SER A 46 9.33 -4.88 6.10
CA SER A 46 10.41 -5.30 7.00
C SER A 46 10.74 -4.31 8.13
N GLN A 47 10.21 -3.08 8.11
CA GLN A 47 10.61 -2.04 9.07
C GLN A 47 9.66 -1.96 10.28
N PRO A 48 10.18 -1.62 11.47
CA PRO A 48 9.38 -1.41 12.69
C PRO A 48 8.58 -0.10 12.68
N ASN A 49 8.60 0.70 11.60
CA ASN A 49 7.87 1.95 11.53
C ASN A 49 6.38 1.74 11.18
N THR A 50 5.73 0.84 11.92
CA THR A 50 4.27 0.70 11.93
C THR A 50 3.59 1.89 12.62
N ALA A 51 4.37 2.78 13.26
CA ALA A 51 3.89 4.01 13.87
C ALA A 51 3.19 4.95 12.86
N SER A 52 3.58 4.96 11.58
CA SER A 52 2.90 5.75 10.54
C SER A 52 1.67 5.06 9.92
N ILE A 53 1.51 3.75 10.15
CA ILE A 53 0.37 2.93 9.72
C ILE A 53 -0.53 2.60 10.93
N GLN A 54 -0.50 3.44 11.96
CA GLN A 54 -1.54 3.40 12.96
C GLN A 54 -2.76 4.09 12.34
N SER A 55 -3.73 3.28 11.88
CA SER A 55 -5.12 3.73 11.90
C SER A 55 -5.46 3.88 13.38
N THR A 56 -5.17 5.04 13.94
CA THR A 56 -5.56 5.40 15.29
C THR A 56 -7.08 5.28 15.37
N PRO A 57 -7.60 4.28 16.10
CA PRO A 57 -9.03 4.09 16.22
C PRO A 57 -9.50 5.14 17.24
N GLY A 58 -9.89 6.32 16.75
CA GLY A 58 -10.34 7.40 17.61
C GLY A 58 -10.20 8.82 17.10
N HIS A 59 -9.47 9.09 16.02
CA HIS A 59 -9.49 10.45 15.48
C HIS A 59 -10.81 10.69 14.76
N THR A 60 -11.70 11.43 15.41
CA THR A 60 -12.68 12.24 14.70
C THR A 60 -11.93 13.16 13.75
N GLU A 61 -12.43 13.38 12.54
CA GLU A 61 -11.77 14.18 11.49
C GLU A 61 -11.27 15.56 11.94
N SER A 62 -11.76 16.08 13.07
CA SER A 62 -11.31 17.34 13.69
C SER A 62 -9.90 17.35 14.30
N GLU A 63 -9.27 16.21 14.59
CA GLU A 63 -7.95 16.18 15.26
C GLU A 63 -6.76 16.07 14.29
N LEU A 64 -7.02 15.81 13.00
CA LEU A 64 -5.98 15.70 11.99
C LEU A 64 -5.75 17.06 11.32
N PRO A 65 -4.50 17.39 10.93
CA PRO A 65 -4.26 18.56 10.10
C PRO A 65 -5.04 18.43 8.79
N VAL A 66 -5.99 19.34 8.57
CA VAL A 66 -6.82 19.38 7.37
C VAL A 66 -5.96 19.81 6.18
N ILE A 67 -5.99 19.03 5.10
CA ILE A 67 -5.38 19.43 3.83
C ILE A 67 -6.25 20.53 3.21
N PRO A 68 -5.73 21.75 2.99
CA PRO A 68 -6.52 22.84 2.46
C PRO A 68 -6.89 22.60 0.99
N THR A 69 -8.10 22.99 0.62
CA THR A 69 -8.50 23.11 -0.79
C THR A 69 -8.25 24.54 -1.26
N VAL A 70 -7.64 24.71 -2.44
CA VAL A 70 -7.39 26.02 -3.04
C VAL A 70 -8.26 26.14 -4.29
N ASP A 71 -9.17 27.12 -4.29
CA ASP A 71 -9.92 27.50 -5.48
C ASP A 71 -9.05 28.39 -6.38
N LEU A 72 -8.99 28.04 -7.66
CA LEU A 72 -8.21 28.75 -8.68
C LEU A 72 -9.09 29.56 -9.63
N GLN A 73 -10.41 29.62 -9.43
CA GLN A 73 -11.33 30.45 -10.21
C GLN A 73 -11.11 31.93 -9.87
N GLY A 74 -10.26 32.61 -10.64
CA GLY A 74 -9.87 34.00 -10.39
C GLY A 74 -8.42 34.31 -10.76
N VAL A 75 -7.64 33.30 -11.17
CA VAL A 75 -6.32 33.50 -11.81
C VAL A 75 -6.47 33.86 -13.29
N ASP A 76 -7.37 34.79 -13.61
CA ASP A 76 -7.36 35.42 -14.93
C ASP A 76 -6.15 36.35 -14.97
N GLY A 77 -5.19 36.02 -15.85
CA GLY A 77 -3.91 36.68 -15.95
C GLY A 77 -4.05 38.20 -15.96
N VAL A 78 -3.18 38.87 -15.19
CA VAL A 78 -3.04 40.33 -15.09
C VAL A 78 -3.43 40.98 -16.42
N LYS A 79 -4.63 41.56 -16.48
CA LYS A 79 -5.02 42.36 -17.62
C LYS A 79 -4.17 43.62 -17.53
N VAL A 80 -3.06 43.63 -18.26
CA VAL A 80 -2.24 44.83 -18.48
C VAL A 80 -3.21 45.89 -19.00
N LEU A 81 -3.48 46.89 -18.16
CA LEU A 81 -4.24 48.06 -18.55
C LEU A 81 -3.36 48.86 -19.51
N THR A 82 -3.56 48.64 -20.81
CA THR A 82 -3.08 49.50 -21.88
C THR A 82 -4.04 50.66 -22.11
#